data_AF-A0A3D2CEV6-F1
#
_entry.id   AF-A0A3D2CEV6-F1
#
_cell.length_a   1.000
_cell.length_b   1.000
_cell.length_c   1.000
_cell.angle_alpha   90.00
_cell.angle_beta   90.00
_cell.angle_gamma   90.00
#
_symmetry.space_group_name_H-M   'P 1'
#
loop_
_entity.id
_entity.type
_entity.pdbx_description
1 polymer ?
#
loop_
_entity_poly.entity_id
_entity_poly.type
_entity_poly.pdbx_seq_one_letter_code
_entity_poly.pdbx_strand_id
1 'polypeptide(L)'
;MRILVAMVVPLAASGCNQGDDANAESIAYLSQQIAALEAEVQTLREEVDAGGSGECSCEVPEAVTALELYLSVDTTSHAIVFTGANLFVQNGLGATNGNPDDPKHDDAAVVNGLGNLIVGYDEDAGPWDYPDSEKTGSHNLIVGRFHSYTSVGGLVAGSRNYLYGPFAGILGGRVNTASGGQATVSGGSQNTASGDDSTVAGGEFSAAVADESMVVGGTNNMALAEASTVVGGADNVAEGEHALVLGGQGNQASGEFEVAP
;
A
#
# COMPACT_ATOMS: atom_id res chain seq x y z
N MET A 1 -23.98 19.62 40.75
CA MET A 1 -24.27 19.80 42.19
C MET A 1 -25.70 20.28 42.31
N ARG A 2 -26.55 19.50 42.98
CA ARG A 2 -27.98 19.80 43.19
C ARG A 2 -28.14 21.11 43.97
N ILE A 3 -29.02 21.99 43.52
CA ILE A 3 -29.70 22.93 44.41
C ILE A 3 -31.21 22.77 44.17
N LEU A 4 -31.81 22.03 45.09
CA LEU A 4 -33.24 21.98 45.34
C LEU A 4 -33.55 23.18 46.25
N VAL A 5 -34.36 24.14 45.81
CA VAL A 5 -34.99 25.11 46.72
C VAL A 5 -36.49 24.91 46.60
N ALA A 6 -37.05 24.25 47.62
CA ALA A 6 -38.47 24.25 47.89
C ALA A 6 -38.84 25.60 48.53
N MET A 7 -39.95 26.21 48.11
CA MET A 7 -40.71 27.06 49.00
C MET A 7 -42.22 26.89 48.79
N VAL A 8 -42.87 26.79 49.95
CA VAL A 8 -44.24 26.40 50.25
C VAL A 8 -45.26 27.47 49.86
N VAL A 9 -46.44 27.02 49.47
CA VAL A 9 -47.68 27.77 49.18
C VAL A 9 -48.22 28.53 50.40
N PRO A 10 -48.79 29.74 50.27
CA PRO A 10 -49.83 30.20 51.17
C PRO A 10 -51.21 30.06 50.50
N LEU A 11 -52.03 29.17 51.05
CA LEU A 11 -53.46 29.10 50.78
C LEU A 11 -54.15 30.04 51.79
N ALA A 12 -54.72 31.16 51.36
CA ALA A 12 -55.57 32.00 52.21
C ALA A 12 -56.68 32.73 51.43
N ALA A 13 -57.91 32.33 51.77
CA ALA A 13 -59.11 33.15 51.97
C ALA A 13 -59.74 33.91 50.78
N SER A 14 -60.72 33.22 50.17
CA SER A 14 -62.14 33.63 50.05
C SER A 14 -62.48 35.06 49.59
N GLY A 15 -62.98 35.17 48.35
CA GLY A 15 -63.94 36.20 47.98
C GLY A 15 -63.95 36.57 46.48
N CYS A 16 -64.92 36.01 45.75
CA CYS A 16 -65.39 36.40 44.39
C CYS A 16 -64.40 36.24 43.21
N ASN A 17 -64.80 35.42 42.22
CA ASN A 17 -64.19 35.21 40.88
C ASN A 17 -63.14 34.09 40.73
N GLN A 18 -63.51 32.85 41.09
CA GLN A 18 -62.68 31.65 40.85
C GLN A 18 -62.24 31.42 39.38
N GLY A 19 -62.96 31.98 38.39
CA GLY A 19 -62.57 31.89 36.99
C GLY A 19 -61.52 32.93 36.57
N ASP A 20 -61.52 34.11 37.18
CA ASP A 20 -60.59 35.19 36.82
C ASP A 20 -59.24 35.04 37.55
N ASP A 21 -59.25 34.53 38.79
CA ASP A 21 -58.04 34.33 39.59
C ASP A 21 -57.19 33.15 39.06
N ALA A 22 -57.82 32.04 38.65
CA ALA A 22 -57.13 30.90 38.03
C ALA A 22 -56.51 31.26 36.67
N ASN A 23 -57.17 32.15 35.93
CA ASN A 23 -56.63 32.70 34.68
C ASN A 23 -55.47 33.67 34.96
N ALA A 24 -55.55 34.49 36.01
CA ALA A 24 -54.47 35.40 36.40
C ALA A 24 -53.20 34.64 36.85
N GLU A 25 -53.35 33.55 37.62
CA GLU A 25 -52.21 32.68 37.99
C GLU A 25 -51.60 31.98 36.77
N SER A 26 -52.43 31.49 35.84
CA SER A 26 -51.97 30.85 34.60
C SER A 26 -51.23 31.84 33.68
N ILE A 27 -51.71 33.08 33.59
CA ILE A 27 -51.07 34.16 32.82
C ILE A 27 -49.73 34.55 33.45
N ALA A 28 -49.65 34.63 34.78
CA ALA A 28 -48.41 34.92 35.48
C ALA A 28 -47.36 33.82 35.25
N TYR A 29 -47.77 32.56 35.28
CA TYR A 29 -46.91 31.41 35.00
C TYR A 29 -46.39 31.40 33.56
N LEU A 30 -47.27 31.63 32.58
CA LEU A 30 -46.87 31.73 31.17
C LEU A 30 -45.96 32.92 30.91
N SER A 31 -46.20 34.06 31.57
CA SER A 31 -45.35 35.25 31.47
C SER A 31 -43.95 34.99 32.01
N GLN A 32 -43.83 34.21 33.10
CA GLN A 32 -42.54 33.80 33.65
C GLN A 32 -41.80 32.82 32.71
N GLN A 33 -42.52 31.89 32.08
CA GLN A 33 -41.93 30.98 31.09
C GLN A 33 -41.45 31.71 29.83
N ILE A 34 -42.22 32.68 29.33
CA ILE A 34 -41.83 33.50 28.18
C ILE A 34 -40.55 34.29 28.50
N ALA A 35 -40.47 34.92 29.68
CA ALA A 35 -39.28 35.64 30.09
C ALA A 35 -38.03 34.73 30.21
N ALA A 36 -38.21 33.49 30.70
CA ALA A 36 -37.12 32.52 30.76
C ALA A 36 -36.65 32.08 29.36
N LEU A 37 -37.59 31.86 28.43
CA LEU A 37 -37.27 31.48 27.06
C LEU A 37 -36.61 32.63 26.29
N GLU A 38 -37.04 33.88 26.51
CA GLU A 38 -36.41 35.06 25.92
C GLU A 38 -34.96 35.23 26.39
N ALA A 39 -34.67 34.93 27.67
CA ALA A 39 -33.31 34.93 28.20
C ALA A 39 -32.44 33.81 27.61
N GLU A 40 -33.00 32.62 27.39
CA GLU A 40 -32.27 31.51 26.75
C GLU A 40 -31.97 31.81 25.28
N VAL A 41 -32.94 32.35 24.54
CA VAL A 41 -32.75 32.79 23.14
C VAL A 41 -31.69 33.89 23.04
N GLN A 42 -31.66 34.82 23.99
CA GLN A 42 -30.64 35.87 24.02
C GLN A 42 -29.25 35.28 24.26
N THR A 43 -29.12 34.35 25.22
CA THR A 43 -27.86 33.64 25.48
C THR A 43 -27.40 32.87 24.25
N LEU A 44 -28.30 32.13 23.59
CA LEU A 44 -27.98 31.38 22.37
C LEU A 44 -27.58 32.28 21.20
N ARG A 45 -28.18 33.48 21.08
CA ARG A 45 -27.79 34.47 20.06
C ARG A 45 -26.39 35.01 20.35
N GLU A 46 -26.08 35.30 21.60
CA GLU A 46 -24.74 35.74 22.01
C GLU A 46 -23.69 34.65 21.79
N GLU A 47 -24.03 33.37 22.00
CA GLU A 47 -23.18 32.23 21.66
C GLU A 47 -22.98 32.06 20.14
N VAL A 48 -24.04 32.24 19.33
CA VAL A 48 -23.97 32.21 17.86
C VAL A 48 -23.17 33.38 17.31
N ASP A 49 -23.33 34.59 17.87
CA ASP A 49 -22.58 35.78 17.47
C ASP A 49 -21.10 35.66 17.88
N ALA A 50 -20.81 35.09 19.06
CA ALA A 50 -19.45 34.76 19.46
C ALA A 50 -18.82 33.66 18.57
N GLY A 51 -19.62 32.72 18.07
CA GLY A 51 -19.22 31.73 17.07
C GLY A 51 -19.15 32.25 15.63
N GLY A 52 -19.73 33.42 15.35
CA GLY A 52 -19.86 34.01 14.01
C GLY A 52 -18.87 35.13 13.70
N SER A 53 -18.30 35.80 14.71
CA SER A 53 -17.27 36.83 14.53
C SER A 53 -15.83 36.34 14.79
N GLY A 54 -15.69 35.10 15.26
CA GLY A 54 -14.43 34.39 15.19
C GLY A 54 -14.35 33.72 13.82
N GLU A 55 -13.79 34.40 12.81
CA GLU A 55 -12.96 33.65 11.88
C GLU A 55 -12.00 32.88 12.77
N CYS A 56 -12.23 31.58 12.92
CA CYS A 56 -11.20 30.69 13.39
C CYS A 56 -10.13 30.80 12.31
N SER A 57 -9.23 31.77 12.44
CA SER A 57 -8.00 31.84 11.66
C SER A 57 -7.12 30.72 12.20
N CYS A 58 -7.51 29.49 11.90
CA CYS A 58 -6.53 28.46 11.67
C CYS A 58 -5.69 28.97 10.50
N GLU A 59 -4.62 29.72 10.80
CA GLU A 59 -3.54 29.92 9.84
C GLU A 59 -3.17 28.52 9.37
N VAL A 60 -3.58 28.20 8.15
CA VAL A 60 -3.21 26.95 7.51
C VAL A 60 -1.69 26.99 7.43
N PRO A 61 -0.97 26.04 8.07
CA PRO A 61 0.48 26.09 8.10
C PRO A 61 1.04 26.26 6.69
N GLU A 62 2.08 27.07 6.52
CA GLU A 62 2.70 27.34 5.21
C GLU A 62 3.05 26.05 4.43
N ALA A 63 3.39 24.98 5.16
CA ALA A 63 3.64 23.67 4.57
C ALA A 63 2.41 23.07 3.85
N VAL A 64 1.19 23.32 4.35
CA VAL A 64 -0.05 22.82 3.74
C VAL A 64 -0.42 23.63 2.50
N THR A 65 -0.24 24.96 2.53
CA THR A 65 -0.46 25.80 1.34
C THR A 65 0.55 25.50 0.23
N ALA A 66 1.79 25.14 0.57
CA ALA A 66 2.78 24.71 -0.42
C ALA A 66 2.43 23.38 -1.10
N LEU A 67 1.70 22.47 -0.44
CA LEU A 67 1.28 21.20 -1.03
C LEU A 67 0.27 21.38 -2.16
N GLU A 68 -0.57 22.42 -2.11
CA GLU A 68 -1.58 22.70 -3.16
C GLU A 68 -0.96 22.98 -4.53
N LEU A 69 0.32 23.36 -4.59
CA LEU A 69 1.06 23.54 -5.84
C LEU A 69 1.32 22.22 -6.57
N TYR A 70 1.36 21.12 -5.82
CA TYR A 70 1.81 19.82 -6.33
C TYR A 70 0.78 18.71 -6.18
N LEU A 71 -0.20 18.84 -5.28
CA LEU A 71 -1.19 17.80 -4.98
C LEU A 71 -2.61 18.36 -5.05
N SER A 72 -3.47 17.68 -5.81
CA SER A 72 -4.91 17.95 -5.84
C SER A 72 -5.71 16.68 -5.57
N VAL A 73 -6.86 16.81 -4.91
CA VAL A 73 -7.79 15.70 -4.63
C VAL A 73 -9.12 15.97 -5.34
N ASP A 74 -9.53 15.08 -6.24
CA ASP A 74 -10.84 15.09 -6.88
C ASP A 74 -11.72 14.00 -6.26
N THR A 75 -12.69 14.41 -5.45
CA THR A 75 -13.63 13.50 -4.77
C THR A 75 -14.74 12.99 -5.70
N THR A 76 -14.95 13.63 -6.85
CA THR A 76 -15.92 13.18 -7.86
C THR A 76 -15.34 12.00 -8.63
N SER A 77 -14.10 12.12 -9.10
CA SER A 77 -13.39 11.04 -9.81
C SER A 77 -12.67 10.07 -8.89
N HIS A 78 -12.65 10.31 -7.57
CA HIS A 78 -11.88 9.55 -6.58
C HIS A 78 -10.38 9.49 -6.89
N ALA A 79 -9.78 10.62 -7.28
CA ALA A 79 -8.39 10.71 -7.67
C ALA A 79 -7.58 11.63 -6.75
N ILE A 80 -6.33 11.23 -6.49
CA ILE A 80 -5.28 12.10 -5.95
C ILE A 80 -4.27 12.29 -7.08
N VAL A 81 -3.98 13.54 -7.45
CA VAL A 81 -3.14 13.87 -8.59
C VAL A 81 -1.95 14.68 -8.13
N PHE A 82 -0.75 14.21 -8.49
CA PHE A 82 0.49 14.95 -8.33
C PHE A 82 0.82 15.68 -9.64
N THR A 83 1.02 17.01 -9.60
CA THR A 83 1.33 17.83 -10.77
C THR A 83 2.65 18.57 -10.55
N GLY A 84 3.60 18.43 -11.49
CA GLY A 84 4.89 19.16 -11.40
C GLY A 84 5.81 18.71 -10.26
N ALA A 85 5.57 17.53 -9.67
CA ALA A 85 6.39 16.96 -8.60
C ALA A 85 6.70 15.48 -8.84
N ASN A 86 7.82 15.02 -8.24
CA ASN A 86 8.14 13.61 -8.09
C ASN A 86 7.64 13.11 -6.72
N LEU A 87 7.16 11.87 -6.65
CA LEU A 87 6.81 11.21 -5.38
C LEU A 87 7.98 10.34 -4.92
N PHE A 88 8.61 10.73 -3.81
CA PHE A 88 9.66 9.93 -3.17
C PHE A 88 9.06 9.12 -2.02
N VAL A 89 9.15 7.80 -2.10
CA VAL A 89 8.77 6.87 -1.02
C VAL A 89 10.07 6.26 -0.49
N GLN A 90 10.46 6.63 0.73
CA GLN A 90 11.78 6.30 1.28
C GLN A 90 11.67 5.44 2.53
N ASN A 91 12.63 4.53 2.71
CA ASN A 91 12.69 3.66 3.88
C ASN A 91 13.34 4.31 5.12
N GLY A 92 13.87 5.53 4.98
CA GLY A 92 14.48 6.31 6.06
C GLY A 92 15.94 5.96 6.41
N LEU A 93 16.58 5.04 5.68
CA LEU A 93 17.96 4.60 5.96
C LEU A 93 19.04 5.42 5.23
N GLY A 94 18.65 6.38 4.39
CA GLY A 94 19.58 7.32 3.74
C GLY A 94 20.19 6.85 2.41
N ALA A 95 19.85 5.63 1.95
CA ALA A 95 20.20 5.11 0.62
C ALA A 95 19.17 4.07 0.14
N THR A 96 19.11 3.82 -1.17
CA THR A 96 18.18 2.85 -1.78
C THR A 96 18.46 1.42 -1.30
N ASN A 97 19.73 1.06 -1.17
CA ASN A 97 20.19 -0.21 -0.59
C ASN A 97 20.19 -0.19 0.96
N GLY A 98 19.76 0.92 1.58
CA GLY A 98 19.77 1.12 3.02
C GLY A 98 21.14 1.25 3.68
N ASN A 99 22.23 1.31 2.90
CA ASN A 99 23.59 1.53 3.38
C ASN A 99 24.14 2.87 2.85
N PRO A 100 24.04 3.97 3.63
CA PRO A 100 24.50 5.28 3.19
C PRO A 100 26.03 5.40 3.07
N ASP A 101 26.78 4.52 3.74
CA ASP A 101 28.25 4.52 3.67
C ASP A 101 28.76 3.87 2.36
N ASP A 102 27.95 3.00 1.76
CA ASP A 102 28.24 2.37 0.46
C ASP A 102 26.98 2.26 -0.42
N PRO A 103 26.51 3.36 -1.02
CA PRO A 103 25.25 3.39 -1.78
C PRO A 103 25.35 2.77 -3.18
N LYS A 104 26.49 2.18 -3.56
CA LYS A 104 26.76 1.67 -4.93
C LYS A 104 26.78 0.15 -5.05
N HIS A 105 26.77 -0.57 -3.94
CA HIS A 105 26.83 -2.03 -3.92
C HIS A 105 25.61 -2.58 -3.16
N ASP A 106 24.98 -3.61 -3.72
CA ASP A 106 23.71 -4.16 -3.25
C ASP A 106 23.81 -5.58 -2.68
N ASP A 107 25.01 -6.14 -2.67
CA ASP A 107 25.37 -7.44 -2.08
C ASP A 107 25.12 -7.49 -0.56
N ALA A 108 25.11 -6.33 0.10
CA ALA A 108 24.84 -6.17 1.52
C ALA A 108 23.69 -5.20 1.81
N ALA A 109 22.65 -5.19 0.97
CA ALA A 109 21.50 -4.31 1.16
C ALA A 109 20.85 -4.48 2.56
N VAL A 110 20.60 -3.35 3.23
CA VAL A 110 19.93 -3.26 4.52
C VAL A 110 18.48 -2.83 4.30
N VAL A 111 17.55 -3.68 4.70
CA VAL A 111 16.12 -3.47 4.47
C VAL A 111 15.34 -3.44 5.77
N ASN A 112 14.23 -2.70 5.79
CA ASN A 112 13.36 -2.56 6.98
C ASN A 112 11.87 -2.68 6.67
N GLY A 113 11.50 -3.16 5.48
CA GLY A 113 10.12 -3.31 5.04
C GLY A 113 9.42 -2.01 4.60
N LEU A 114 10.07 -0.85 4.76
CA LEU A 114 9.51 0.45 4.43
C LEU A 114 10.01 0.96 3.07
N GLY A 115 9.40 2.05 2.58
CA GLY A 115 9.77 2.65 1.30
C GLY A 115 9.11 2.02 0.08
N ASN A 116 8.18 1.08 0.26
CA ASN A 116 7.49 0.40 -0.84
C ASN A 116 6.25 1.18 -1.31
N LEU A 117 5.94 1.09 -2.61
CA LEU A 117 4.66 1.53 -3.18
C LEU A 117 3.77 0.30 -3.42
N ILE A 118 2.60 0.25 -2.77
CA ILE A 118 1.71 -0.91 -2.79
C ILE A 118 0.41 -0.56 -3.52
N VAL A 119 0.04 -1.36 -4.51
CA VAL A 119 -1.24 -1.31 -5.22
C VAL A 119 -2.04 -2.58 -4.91
N GLY A 120 -3.08 -2.43 -4.10
CA GLY A 120 -3.81 -3.55 -3.50
C GLY A 120 -3.58 -3.59 -1.99
N TYR A 121 -3.92 -4.71 -1.35
CA TYR A 121 -3.73 -4.89 0.08
C TYR A 121 -2.43 -5.62 0.44
N ASP A 122 -1.76 -6.20 -0.57
CA ASP A 122 -0.60 -7.07 -0.37
C ASP A 122 -0.83 -8.05 0.79
N GLU A 123 -1.88 -8.86 0.67
CA GLU A 123 -2.27 -9.77 1.73
C GLU A 123 -1.16 -10.81 2.01
N ASP A 124 -1.11 -11.34 3.23
CA ASP A 124 -0.25 -12.48 3.56
C ASP A 124 -0.89 -13.78 3.09
N ALA A 125 -0.08 -14.75 2.66
CA ALA A 125 -0.57 -16.05 2.18
C ALA A 125 -1.34 -16.83 3.27
N GLY A 126 -1.16 -16.43 4.53
CA GLY A 126 -1.80 -17.00 5.71
C GLY A 126 -0.96 -18.13 6.31
N PRO A 127 -1.17 -18.45 7.60
CA PRO A 127 -0.30 -19.35 8.38
C PRO A 127 -0.32 -20.82 7.94
N TRP A 128 -1.18 -21.17 6.98
CA TRP A 128 -1.29 -22.52 6.43
C TRP A 128 -0.61 -22.66 5.07
N ASP A 129 -0.14 -21.56 4.50
CA ASP A 129 0.54 -21.52 3.21
C ASP A 129 2.04 -21.31 3.44
N TYR A 130 2.83 -22.37 3.24
CA TYR A 130 4.27 -22.34 3.44
C TYR A 130 5.04 -22.09 2.11
N PRO A 131 6.16 -21.35 2.13
CA PRO A 131 6.63 -20.50 3.23
C PRO A 131 5.72 -19.27 3.42
N ASP A 132 5.69 -18.74 4.65
CA ASP A 132 5.02 -17.48 4.97
C ASP A 132 5.57 -16.34 4.09
N SER A 133 4.75 -15.31 3.86
CA SER A 133 5.17 -14.13 3.11
C SER A 133 6.21 -13.32 3.90
N GLU A 134 7.47 -13.36 3.44
CA GLU A 134 8.55 -12.52 3.98
C GLU A 134 8.56 -11.17 3.26
N LYS A 135 8.17 -10.10 3.98
CA LYS A 135 7.99 -8.74 3.43
C LYS A 135 8.96 -7.73 4.04
N THR A 136 10.23 -8.09 4.08
CA THR A 136 11.29 -7.26 4.68
C THR A 136 11.90 -6.28 3.70
N GLY A 137 11.66 -6.43 2.39
CA GLY A 137 12.27 -5.62 1.35
C GLY A 137 11.86 -4.15 1.36
N SER A 138 12.68 -3.28 0.76
CA SER A 138 12.48 -1.83 0.70
C SER A 138 12.49 -1.31 -0.74
N HIS A 139 11.86 -0.16 -0.98
CA HIS A 139 11.90 0.52 -2.30
C HIS A 139 11.34 -0.30 -3.48
N ASN A 140 10.38 -1.18 -3.21
CA ASN A 140 9.74 -2.01 -4.23
C ASN A 140 8.40 -1.44 -4.71
N LEU A 141 8.00 -1.82 -5.93
CA LEU A 141 6.62 -1.67 -6.42
C LEU A 141 5.89 -3.01 -6.31
N ILE A 142 4.84 -3.06 -5.49
CA ILE A 142 4.09 -4.27 -5.17
C ILE A 142 2.66 -4.15 -5.74
N VAL A 143 2.25 -5.10 -6.57
CA VAL A 143 0.91 -5.10 -7.20
C VAL A 143 0.25 -6.47 -7.09
N GLY A 144 -0.64 -6.64 -6.11
CA GLY A 144 -1.34 -7.90 -5.91
C GLY A 144 -1.27 -8.38 -4.47
N ARG A 145 -1.04 -9.69 -4.31
CA ARG A 145 -1.21 -10.38 -3.02
C ARG A 145 -0.28 -11.57 -2.84
N PHE A 146 -0.03 -11.90 -1.58
CA PHE A 146 0.71 -13.08 -1.14
C PHE A 146 2.17 -13.10 -1.58
N HIS A 147 2.72 -11.96 -1.98
CA HIS A 147 4.10 -11.87 -2.41
C HIS A 147 5.05 -11.98 -1.20
N SER A 148 6.23 -12.56 -1.43
CA SER A 148 7.38 -12.37 -0.57
C SER A 148 8.37 -11.49 -1.31
N TYR A 149 8.92 -10.50 -0.64
CA TYR A 149 9.97 -9.64 -1.16
C TYR A 149 10.91 -9.23 -0.03
N THR A 150 12.19 -9.51 -0.18
CA THR A 150 13.17 -9.38 0.92
C THR A 150 14.37 -8.51 0.56
N SER A 151 14.39 -7.95 -0.65
CA SER A 151 15.48 -7.13 -1.15
C SER A 151 15.01 -5.72 -1.55
N VAL A 152 15.82 -5.02 -2.34
CA VAL A 152 15.64 -3.62 -2.69
C VAL A 152 15.32 -3.39 -4.17
N GLY A 153 14.54 -2.35 -4.45
CA GLY A 153 14.42 -1.79 -5.80
C GLY A 153 13.72 -2.68 -6.82
N GLY A 154 12.96 -3.67 -6.37
CA GLY A 154 12.30 -4.65 -7.22
C GLY A 154 10.86 -4.28 -7.60
N LEU A 155 10.32 -5.02 -8.57
CA LEU A 155 8.92 -4.94 -8.99
C LEU A 155 8.30 -6.32 -8.92
N VAL A 156 7.16 -6.46 -8.24
CA VAL A 156 6.42 -7.72 -8.22
C VAL A 156 4.93 -7.48 -8.43
N ALA A 157 4.36 -8.21 -9.38
CA ALA A 157 2.94 -8.22 -9.65
C ALA A 157 2.36 -9.64 -9.72
N GLY A 158 1.05 -9.78 -9.54
CA GLY A 158 0.31 -11.04 -9.70
C GLY A 158 -0.14 -11.65 -8.37
N SER A 159 0.16 -12.92 -8.15
CA SER A 159 -0.24 -13.60 -6.91
C SER A 159 0.82 -14.59 -6.44
N ARG A 160 1.25 -14.47 -5.19
CA ARG A 160 2.18 -15.42 -4.57
C ARG A 160 3.48 -15.57 -5.35
N ASN A 161 4.19 -14.48 -5.56
CA ASN A 161 5.51 -14.49 -6.21
C ASN A 161 6.60 -14.13 -5.18
N TYR A 162 7.82 -14.59 -5.42
CA TYR A 162 8.95 -14.53 -4.50
C TYR A 162 10.10 -13.72 -5.11
N LEU A 163 10.31 -12.50 -4.61
CA LEU A 163 11.26 -11.52 -5.13
C LEU A 163 12.41 -11.31 -4.14
N TYR A 164 13.54 -11.99 -4.35
CA TYR A 164 14.64 -12.02 -3.39
C TYR A 164 15.92 -11.34 -3.89
N GLY A 165 16.07 -11.16 -5.21
CA GLY A 165 17.22 -10.48 -5.78
C GLY A 165 17.12 -8.95 -5.72
N PRO A 166 18.22 -8.21 -5.52
CA PRO A 166 18.23 -6.76 -5.67
C PRO A 166 17.88 -6.37 -7.10
N PHE A 167 16.99 -5.41 -7.27
CA PHE A 167 16.47 -4.93 -8.56
C PHE A 167 15.84 -6.00 -9.45
N ALA A 168 15.46 -7.15 -8.88
CA ALA A 168 14.77 -8.19 -9.61
C ALA A 168 13.35 -7.75 -10.01
N GLY A 169 12.79 -8.42 -11.03
CA GLY A 169 11.46 -8.12 -11.54
C GLY A 169 10.61 -9.36 -11.78
N ILE A 170 9.39 -9.37 -11.24
CA ILE A 170 8.34 -10.34 -11.59
C ILE A 170 7.13 -9.58 -12.09
N LEU A 171 6.92 -9.54 -13.41
CA LEU A 171 5.92 -8.66 -14.02
C LEU A 171 4.47 -9.20 -13.90
N GLY A 172 4.30 -10.45 -13.47
CA GLY A 172 3.00 -11.08 -13.28
C GLY A 172 3.06 -12.58 -13.02
N GLY A 173 1.91 -13.24 -13.11
CA GLY A 173 1.81 -14.68 -12.94
C GLY A 173 1.69 -15.13 -11.48
N ARG A 174 1.98 -16.40 -11.22
CA ARG A 174 1.80 -17.04 -9.90
C ARG A 174 2.93 -17.99 -9.53
N VAL A 175 3.39 -17.92 -8.28
CA VAL A 175 4.41 -18.84 -7.72
C VAL A 175 5.73 -18.75 -8.50
N ASN A 176 6.03 -17.58 -9.08
CA ASN A 176 7.32 -17.33 -9.72
C ASN A 176 8.34 -16.87 -8.68
N THR A 177 9.61 -17.20 -8.90
CA THR A 177 10.75 -16.82 -8.05
C THR A 177 11.80 -16.09 -8.87
N ALA A 178 12.23 -14.92 -8.41
CA ALA A 178 13.37 -14.20 -8.97
C ALA A 178 14.33 -13.87 -7.81
N SER A 179 15.46 -14.58 -7.73
CA SER A 179 16.38 -14.52 -6.59
C SER A 179 17.78 -13.99 -6.91
N GLY A 180 18.19 -14.00 -8.18
CA GLY A 180 19.45 -13.36 -8.59
C GLY A 180 19.31 -11.85 -8.70
N GLY A 181 20.41 -11.12 -8.57
CA GLY A 181 20.47 -9.68 -8.82
C GLY A 181 20.01 -9.38 -10.24
N GLN A 182 19.11 -8.41 -10.40
CA GLN A 182 18.53 -8.01 -11.70
C GLN A 182 17.79 -9.14 -12.45
N ALA A 183 17.56 -10.28 -11.80
CA ALA A 183 16.86 -11.41 -12.40
C ALA A 183 15.40 -11.05 -12.74
N THR A 184 14.92 -11.53 -13.88
CA THR A 184 13.60 -11.19 -14.39
C THR A 184 12.75 -12.42 -14.69
N VAL A 185 11.53 -12.45 -14.17
CA VAL A 185 10.46 -13.34 -14.62
C VAL A 185 9.31 -12.52 -15.19
N SER A 186 9.11 -12.55 -16.50
CA SER A 186 8.05 -11.74 -17.12
C SER A 186 6.63 -12.24 -16.80
N GLY A 187 6.45 -13.50 -16.44
CA GLY A 187 5.16 -14.05 -16.04
C GLY A 187 5.12 -15.57 -16.02
N GLY A 188 3.92 -16.14 -16.13
CA GLY A 188 3.71 -17.59 -16.12
C GLY A 188 3.48 -18.15 -14.72
N SER A 189 3.77 -19.44 -14.54
CA SER A 189 3.53 -20.14 -13.29
C SER A 189 4.72 -21.02 -12.88
N GLN A 190 5.16 -20.90 -11.63
CA GLN A 190 6.23 -21.74 -11.08
C GLN A 190 7.57 -21.63 -11.81
N ASN A 191 7.88 -20.45 -12.36
CA ASN A 191 9.17 -20.18 -13.00
C ASN A 191 10.20 -19.67 -11.99
N THR A 192 11.48 -19.94 -12.22
CA THR A 192 12.59 -19.53 -11.35
C THR A 192 13.72 -18.87 -12.15
N ALA A 193 14.08 -17.64 -11.81
CA ALA A 193 15.28 -16.96 -12.31
C ALA A 193 16.21 -16.72 -11.11
N SER A 194 17.27 -17.52 -10.96
CA SER A 194 18.11 -17.50 -9.75
C SER A 194 19.54 -17.00 -9.94
N GLY A 195 20.03 -16.97 -11.17
CA GLY A 195 21.34 -16.38 -11.48
C GLY A 195 21.25 -14.87 -11.61
N ASP A 196 22.38 -14.19 -11.45
CA ASP A 196 22.45 -12.75 -11.69
C ASP A 196 22.20 -12.46 -13.17
N ASP A 197 21.43 -11.42 -13.48
CA ASP A 197 20.98 -11.08 -14.83
C ASP A 197 20.19 -12.18 -15.57
N SER A 198 19.79 -13.25 -14.87
CA SER A 198 19.05 -14.36 -15.47
C SER A 198 17.61 -13.97 -15.83
N THR A 199 17.06 -14.58 -16.88
CA THR A 199 15.73 -14.24 -17.38
C THR A 199 14.88 -15.47 -17.68
N VAL A 200 13.66 -15.49 -17.15
CA VAL A 200 12.58 -16.36 -17.64
C VAL A 200 11.47 -15.51 -18.23
N ALA A 201 11.32 -15.49 -19.55
CA ALA A 201 10.32 -14.65 -20.21
C ALA A 201 8.88 -15.19 -20.07
N GLY A 202 8.68 -16.43 -19.62
CA GLY A 202 7.37 -16.97 -19.26
C GLY A 202 7.34 -18.49 -19.26
N GLY A 203 6.13 -19.06 -19.36
CA GLY A 203 5.92 -20.51 -19.38
C GLY A 203 5.54 -21.08 -18.02
N GLU A 204 5.79 -22.38 -17.85
CA GLU A 204 5.49 -23.12 -16.62
C GLU A 204 6.70 -23.94 -16.18
N PHE A 205 7.01 -23.97 -14.88
CA PHE A 205 8.08 -24.81 -14.32
C PHE A 205 9.47 -24.61 -14.95
N SER A 206 9.76 -23.45 -15.52
CA SER A 206 11.05 -23.20 -16.17
C SER A 206 12.06 -22.54 -15.23
N ALA A 207 13.36 -22.84 -15.40
CA ALA A 207 14.42 -22.36 -14.53
C ALA A 207 15.61 -21.80 -15.32
N ALA A 208 15.99 -20.54 -15.07
CA ALA A 208 17.25 -19.93 -15.48
C ALA A 208 18.13 -19.78 -14.22
N VAL A 209 19.10 -20.67 -14.05
CA VAL A 209 19.72 -20.93 -12.74
C VAL A 209 21.05 -20.19 -12.55
N ALA A 210 21.86 -20.11 -13.60
CA ALA A 210 23.19 -19.50 -13.59
C ALA A 210 23.16 -18.05 -14.11
N ASP A 211 24.27 -17.34 -13.93
CA ASP A 211 24.39 -15.95 -14.33
C ASP A 211 24.22 -15.81 -15.84
N GLU A 212 23.53 -14.74 -16.26
CA GLU A 212 23.19 -14.43 -17.66
C GLU A 212 22.37 -15.52 -18.39
N SER A 213 21.90 -16.55 -17.67
CA SER A 213 21.13 -17.65 -18.28
C SER A 213 19.71 -17.22 -18.66
N MET A 214 19.16 -17.84 -19.70
CA MET A 214 17.86 -17.44 -20.25
C MET A 214 16.97 -18.64 -20.58
N VAL A 215 15.71 -18.57 -20.15
CA VAL A 215 14.63 -19.38 -20.69
C VAL A 215 13.56 -18.48 -21.30
N VAL A 216 13.35 -18.57 -22.62
CA VAL A 216 12.37 -17.71 -23.31
C VAL A 216 10.93 -18.16 -23.02
N GLY A 217 10.69 -19.46 -22.83
CA GLY A 217 9.36 -19.97 -22.46
C GLY A 217 9.25 -21.49 -22.51
N GLY A 218 8.01 -22.00 -22.55
CA GLY A 218 7.73 -23.44 -22.61
C GLY A 218 7.44 -24.06 -21.24
N THR A 219 7.63 -25.36 -21.11
CA THR A 219 7.33 -26.11 -19.89
C THR A 219 8.54 -26.90 -19.42
N ASN A 220 8.92 -26.76 -18.16
CA ASN A 220 10.01 -27.56 -17.57
C ASN A 220 11.35 -27.45 -18.32
N ASN A 221 11.70 -26.24 -18.77
CA ASN A 221 12.98 -25.97 -19.43
C ASN A 221 14.00 -25.43 -18.44
N MET A 222 15.27 -25.83 -18.55
CA MET A 222 16.32 -25.50 -17.60
C MET A 222 17.56 -24.95 -18.30
N ALA A 223 17.95 -23.71 -18.02
CA ALA A 223 19.24 -23.13 -18.39
C ALA A 223 20.14 -23.08 -17.15
N LEU A 224 21.13 -23.97 -17.07
CA LEU A 224 21.85 -24.31 -15.85
C LEU A 224 23.29 -23.78 -15.78
N ALA A 225 23.84 -23.32 -16.89
CA ALA A 225 25.20 -22.81 -16.98
C ALA A 225 25.23 -21.33 -17.38
N GLU A 226 26.36 -20.68 -17.13
CA GLU A 226 26.57 -19.26 -17.43
C GLU A 226 26.27 -18.97 -18.90
N ALA A 227 25.48 -17.92 -19.14
CA ALA A 227 25.05 -17.47 -20.47
C ALA A 227 24.39 -18.57 -21.33
N SER A 228 23.89 -19.66 -20.73
CA SER A 228 23.16 -20.71 -21.44
C SER A 228 21.73 -20.27 -21.76
N THR A 229 21.17 -20.75 -22.87
CA THR A 229 19.83 -20.35 -23.33
C THR A 229 18.99 -21.55 -23.74
N VAL A 230 17.73 -21.57 -23.28
CA VAL A 230 16.68 -22.43 -23.83
C VAL A 230 15.57 -21.56 -24.44
N VAL A 231 15.36 -21.68 -25.74
CA VAL A 231 14.39 -20.84 -26.47
C VAL A 231 12.94 -21.28 -26.25
N GLY A 232 12.68 -22.55 -25.94
CA GLY A 232 11.32 -23.02 -25.71
C GLY A 232 11.18 -24.53 -25.69
N GLY A 233 9.97 -25.01 -25.92
CA GLY A 233 9.67 -26.45 -25.93
C GLY A 233 9.35 -27.01 -24.56
N ALA A 234 9.62 -28.30 -24.36
CA ALA A 234 9.36 -28.99 -23.10
C ALA A 234 10.53 -29.86 -22.66
N ASP A 235 10.85 -29.88 -21.37
CA ASP A 235 11.87 -30.78 -20.79
C ASP A 235 13.26 -30.61 -21.42
N ASN A 236 13.63 -29.39 -21.84
CA ASN A 236 14.93 -29.11 -22.45
C ASN A 236 15.95 -28.58 -21.42
N VAL A 237 17.22 -28.96 -21.55
CA VAL A 237 18.28 -28.62 -20.60
C VAL A 237 19.52 -28.06 -21.32
N ALA A 238 19.93 -26.83 -21.01
CA ALA A 238 21.21 -26.27 -21.41
C ALA A 238 22.16 -26.24 -20.20
N GLU A 239 23.19 -27.08 -20.17
CA GLU A 239 24.12 -27.23 -19.02
C GLU A 239 25.58 -26.92 -19.37
N GLY A 240 25.90 -26.67 -20.64
CA GLY A 240 27.20 -26.11 -21.05
C GLY A 240 27.20 -24.58 -20.99
N GLU A 241 28.33 -23.99 -20.62
CA GLU A 241 28.52 -22.53 -20.70
C GLU A 241 28.31 -22.05 -22.14
N HIS A 242 27.56 -20.96 -22.32
CA HIS A 242 27.14 -20.46 -23.63
C HIS A 242 26.37 -21.47 -24.51
N ALA A 243 25.84 -22.56 -23.95
CA ALA A 243 25.06 -23.53 -24.72
C ALA A 243 23.68 -22.99 -25.11
N LEU A 244 23.15 -23.49 -26.22
CA LEU A 244 21.85 -23.09 -26.76
C LEU A 244 20.99 -24.33 -27.07
N VAL A 245 19.79 -24.38 -26.52
CA VAL A 245 18.74 -25.32 -26.96
C VAL A 245 17.66 -24.55 -27.71
N LEU A 246 17.47 -24.87 -28.99
CA LEU A 246 16.54 -24.16 -29.86
C LEU A 246 15.06 -24.47 -29.56
N GLY A 247 14.76 -25.64 -29.02
CA GLY A 247 13.40 -26.01 -28.62
C GLY A 247 13.18 -27.51 -28.59
N GLY A 248 12.01 -27.96 -29.06
CA GLY A 248 11.69 -29.38 -29.10
C GLY A 248 11.33 -29.97 -27.74
N GLN A 249 11.58 -31.27 -27.56
CA GLN A 249 11.30 -31.98 -26.32
C GLN A 249 12.46 -32.87 -25.90
N GLY A 250 12.93 -32.74 -24.67
CA GLY A 250 13.94 -33.63 -24.09
C GLY A 250 15.34 -33.46 -24.68
N ASN A 251 15.65 -32.28 -25.22
CA ASN A 251 16.97 -31.96 -25.76
C ASN A 251 17.93 -31.51 -24.65
N GLN A 252 19.20 -31.88 -24.78
CA GLN A 252 20.24 -31.50 -23.83
C GLN A 252 21.46 -30.96 -24.58
N ALA A 253 21.97 -29.80 -24.16
CA ALA A 253 23.23 -29.23 -24.65
C ALA A 253 24.23 -29.14 -23.47
N SER A 254 25.22 -30.02 -23.47
CA SER A 254 26.16 -30.23 -22.36
C SER A 254 27.55 -29.65 -22.58
N GLY A 255 27.92 -29.43 -23.84
CA GLY A 255 29.20 -28.83 -24.21
C GLY A 255 29.17 -27.31 -24.15
N GLU A 256 30.33 -26.73 -23.83
CA GLU A 256 30.58 -25.29 -24.02
C GLU A 256 30.32 -24.90 -25.48
N PHE A 257 29.51 -23.87 -25.71
CA PHE A 257 29.03 -23.43 -27.03
C PHE A 257 28.23 -24.48 -27.83
N GLU A 258 27.73 -25.55 -27.20
CA GLU A 258 26.92 -26.54 -27.90
C GLU A 258 25.57 -25.95 -28.33
N VAL A 259 25.11 -26.33 -29.53
CA VAL A 259 23.76 -26.02 -30.00
C VAL A 259 22.98 -27.32 -30.19
N ALA A 260 21.98 -27.52 -29.34
CA ALA A 260 21.01 -28.60 -29.48
C ALA A 260 19.72 -28.10 -30.17
N PRO A 261 19.02 -28.99 -30.92
CA PRO A 261 17.75 -28.66 -31.58
C PRO A 261 16.62 -28.31 -30.60
#